data_AF-A0AAW5SI40-F1
#
_entry.id   AF-A0AAW5SI40-F1
#
_cell.length_a   1.000
_cell.length_b   1.000
_cell.length_c   1.000
_cell.angle_alpha   90.00
_cell.angle_beta   90.00
_cell.angle_gamma   90.00
#
_symmetry.space_group_name_H-M   'P 1'
#
loop_
_entity.id
_entity.type
_entity.pdbx_description
1 polymer ?
#
loop_
_entity_poly.entity_id
_entity_poly.type
_entity_poly.pdbx_seq_one_letter_code
_entity_poly.pdbx_strand_id
1 'polypeptide(L)'
;MALQELTFGCADLRGLDDEGALQWRADGFFRAQRCDGVTVRGVASDAEAVAELLRRGGVLEADGPVYRARPNHEVVDFGWTSEASEAATDLDADFARQLGSGRPDGLAEQLRAVAAGIPGSAGEREVLARARAAELNAAAPQVGSHRVFMPPFNDADAGALGVADAATRGWATWAEWVPPRLLTSTNSEAWGDIDRNPRRDTIVQVSEWLRAAVAGGTVDGWMAEMFAHDPMLLHRLEGPAGPVYEVLSGTHRAHAARVWGLPWVLGRVHVERLAKPLHPRTRQLEALWEGLCRRGLISATREGGRWYLGEAAAEWMLAPPVMATRWNAMYERVYPGALQSFTGLSADELFDPERWVAALLG
;
A
#
# COMPACT_ATOMS: atom_id res chain seq x y z
N MET A 1 3.97 28.49 -11.74
CA MET A 1 5.22 27.75 -11.85
C MET A 1 5.87 28.08 -13.17
N ALA A 2 7.17 28.29 -13.18
CA ALA A 2 7.90 28.51 -14.43
C ALA A 2 8.18 27.16 -15.10
N LEU A 3 8.19 27.10 -16.43
CA LEU A 3 8.53 25.89 -17.22
C LEU A 3 9.87 25.22 -16.84
N GLN A 4 10.77 25.94 -16.16
CA GLN A 4 12.03 25.40 -15.62
C GLN A 4 11.83 24.48 -14.41
N GLU A 5 10.69 24.56 -13.71
CA GLU A 5 10.35 23.74 -12.54
C GLU A 5 9.87 22.32 -12.92
N LEU A 6 9.59 22.07 -14.20
CA LEU A 6 9.11 20.78 -14.73
C LEU A 6 10.24 19.86 -15.23
N THR A 7 11.49 20.33 -15.18
CA THR A 7 12.70 19.56 -15.48
C THR A 7 13.64 19.60 -14.28
N PHE A 8 13.56 18.59 -13.42
CA PHE A 8 14.48 18.43 -12.30
C PHE A 8 14.96 16.97 -12.22
N GLY A 9 16.28 16.79 -12.32
CA GLY A 9 16.90 15.47 -12.28
C GLY A 9 16.56 14.63 -13.51
N CYS A 10 15.93 13.48 -13.28
CA CYS A 10 15.64 12.45 -14.29
C CYS A 10 14.18 12.41 -14.77
N ALA A 11 13.29 13.27 -14.26
CA ALA A 11 11.88 13.29 -14.63
C ALA A 11 11.50 14.55 -15.41
N ASP A 12 10.84 14.36 -16.55
CA ASP A 12 10.27 15.43 -17.38
C ASP A 12 8.75 15.37 -17.31
N LEU A 13 8.15 16.26 -16.51
CA LEU A 13 6.70 16.34 -16.33
C LEU A 13 6.01 17.17 -17.43
N ARG A 14 6.77 17.76 -18.36
CA ARG A 14 6.23 18.65 -19.40
C ARG A 14 5.24 17.95 -20.32
N GLY A 15 5.45 16.67 -20.62
CA GLY A 15 4.50 15.91 -21.45
C GLY A 15 3.09 15.83 -20.84
N LEU A 16 2.99 15.67 -19.52
CA LEU A 16 1.69 15.62 -18.82
C LEU A 16 1.06 17.01 -18.65
N ASP A 17 1.88 18.05 -18.48
CA ASP A 17 1.40 19.44 -18.36
C ASP A 17 0.93 19.99 -19.71
N ASP A 18 1.69 19.74 -20.79
CA ASP A 18 1.38 20.19 -22.16
C ASP A 18 0.08 19.55 -22.70
N GLU A 19 -0.23 18.32 -22.27
CA GLU A 19 -1.50 17.63 -22.57
C GLU A 19 -2.66 18.09 -21.67
N GLY A 20 -2.40 18.94 -20.68
CA GLY A 20 -3.38 19.36 -19.67
C GLY A 20 -3.81 18.22 -18.74
N ALA A 21 -3.07 17.12 -18.71
CA ALA A 21 -3.36 15.91 -17.93
C ALA A 21 -2.90 16.03 -16.46
N LEU A 22 -1.95 16.93 -16.17
CA LEU A 22 -1.47 17.25 -14.84
C LEU A 22 -1.89 18.67 -14.43
N GLN A 23 -2.59 18.78 -13.30
CA GLN A 23 -2.77 20.04 -12.59
C GLN A 23 -1.81 20.05 -11.40
N TRP A 24 -0.82 20.94 -11.39
CA TRP A 24 0.07 21.15 -10.25
C TRP A 24 0.08 22.63 -9.84
N ARG A 25 -0.19 22.89 -8.56
CA ARG A 25 -0.42 24.23 -8.01
C ARG A 25 0.76 24.66 -7.13
N ALA A 26 0.92 25.98 -7.00
CA ALA A 26 1.98 26.58 -6.19
C ALA A 26 1.86 26.33 -4.68
N ASP A 27 0.70 25.86 -4.20
CA ASP A 27 0.48 25.47 -2.80
C ASP A 27 0.76 23.97 -2.55
N GLY A 28 1.37 23.30 -3.52
CA GLY A 28 1.84 21.91 -3.43
C GLY A 28 0.83 20.86 -3.87
N PHE A 29 -0.44 21.23 -4.11
CA PHE A 29 -1.45 20.30 -4.63
C PHE A 29 -1.12 19.85 -6.04
N PHE A 30 -1.24 18.55 -6.31
CA PHE A 30 -1.27 18.02 -7.67
C PHE A 30 -2.43 17.06 -7.91
N ARG A 31 -2.84 16.94 -9.17
CA ARG A 31 -3.86 16.02 -9.65
C ARG A 31 -3.58 15.61 -11.08
N ALA A 32 -3.72 14.33 -11.38
CA ALA A 32 -3.74 13.81 -12.74
C ALA A 32 -4.72 12.66 -12.89
N GLN A 33 -5.10 12.35 -14.12
CA GLN A 33 -6.03 11.27 -14.43
C GLN A 33 -5.32 10.12 -15.15
N ARG A 34 -5.57 8.89 -14.71
CA ARG A 34 -5.16 7.66 -15.41
C ARG A 34 -6.04 7.41 -16.62
N CYS A 35 -5.58 6.58 -17.55
CA CYS A 35 -6.33 6.20 -18.74
C CYS A 35 -7.68 5.51 -18.44
N ASP A 36 -7.80 4.80 -17.31
CA ASP A 36 -9.05 4.18 -16.82
C ASP A 36 -9.99 5.18 -16.09
N GLY A 37 -9.61 6.46 -16.10
CA GLY A 37 -10.31 7.55 -15.49
C GLY A 37 -10.02 7.73 -14.00
N VAL A 38 -9.31 6.84 -13.30
CA VAL A 38 -8.93 7.01 -11.88
C VAL A 38 -8.18 8.34 -11.70
N THR A 39 -8.61 9.15 -10.75
CA THR A 39 -7.97 10.44 -10.45
C THR A 39 -6.94 10.21 -9.34
N VAL A 40 -5.67 10.45 -9.63
CA VAL A 40 -4.60 10.48 -8.63
C VAL A 40 -4.40 11.92 -8.21
N ARG A 41 -4.44 12.19 -6.90
CA ARG A 41 -4.24 13.53 -6.35
C ARG A 41 -3.39 13.47 -5.09
N GLY A 42 -2.76 14.57 -4.74
CA GLY A 42 -1.85 14.58 -3.61
C GLY A 42 -1.28 15.94 -3.33
N VAL A 43 -0.31 15.96 -2.43
CA VAL A 43 0.56 17.10 -2.20
C VAL A 43 1.99 16.66 -2.30
N ALA A 44 2.84 17.51 -2.85
CA ALA A 44 4.27 17.25 -2.93
C ALA A 44 5.03 18.58 -2.92
N SER A 45 6.21 18.56 -2.31
CA SER A 45 7.08 19.72 -2.17
C SER A 45 8.23 19.76 -3.17
N ASP A 46 8.27 18.84 -4.14
CA ASP A 46 9.19 18.84 -5.28
C ASP A 46 8.65 18.02 -6.48
N ALA A 47 9.23 18.23 -7.67
CA ALA A 47 8.81 17.58 -8.91
C ALA A 47 9.09 16.07 -8.95
N GLU A 48 10.17 15.59 -8.35
CA GLU A 48 10.49 14.16 -8.32
C GLU A 48 9.51 13.40 -7.44
N ALA A 49 9.09 14.00 -6.33
CA ALA A 49 8.02 13.49 -5.48
C ALA A 49 6.71 13.39 -6.27
N VAL A 50 6.32 14.44 -7.03
CA VAL A 50 5.14 14.37 -7.92
C VAL A 50 5.29 13.23 -8.91
N ALA A 51 6.43 13.12 -9.60
CA ALA A 51 6.67 12.10 -10.62
C ALA A 51 6.57 10.69 -10.04
N GLU A 52 7.19 10.41 -8.90
CA GLU A 52 7.14 9.09 -8.26
C GLU A 52 5.74 8.76 -7.74
N LEU A 53 5.04 9.73 -7.18
CA LEU A 53 3.66 9.54 -6.73
C LEU A 53 2.71 9.25 -7.89
N LEU A 54 2.86 9.94 -9.03
CA LEU A 54 2.11 9.67 -10.25
C LEU A 54 2.49 8.32 -10.86
N ARG A 55 3.76 7.92 -10.80
CA ARG A 55 4.24 6.60 -11.25
C ARG A 55 3.60 5.48 -10.44
N ARG A 56 3.64 5.58 -9.10
CA ARG A 56 2.97 4.60 -8.21
C ARG A 56 1.46 4.61 -8.36
N GLY A 57 0.89 5.76 -8.71
CA GLY A 57 -0.51 5.89 -9.10
C GLY A 57 -0.85 5.17 -10.41
N GLY A 58 0.12 4.95 -11.30
CA GLY A 58 -0.10 4.41 -12.65
C GLY A 58 -0.47 5.46 -13.69
N VAL A 59 -0.20 6.73 -13.42
CA VAL A 59 -0.36 7.84 -14.39
C VAL A 59 0.90 7.99 -15.25
N LEU A 60 2.08 7.86 -14.63
CA LEU A 60 3.37 7.97 -15.30
C LEU A 60 3.99 6.58 -15.48
N GLU A 61 4.39 6.24 -16.71
CA GLU A 61 5.14 5.01 -16.98
C GLU A 61 6.64 5.25 -16.81
N ALA A 62 7.31 4.36 -16.05
CA ALA A 62 8.76 4.34 -15.92
C ALA A 62 9.23 2.93 -15.50
N ASP A 63 10.42 2.54 -15.97
CA ASP A 63 11.00 1.21 -15.72
C ASP A 63 11.44 0.98 -14.26
N GLY A 64 11.40 2.01 -13.42
CA GLY A 64 11.78 1.95 -12.01
C GLY A 64 11.41 3.21 -11.24
N PRO A 65 11.81 3.32 -9.96
CA PRO A 65 11.62 4.52 -9.16
C PRO A 65 12.26 5.74 -9.84
N VAL A 66 11.51 6.85 -9.88
CA VAL A 66 11.98 8.13 -10.44
C VAL A 66 12.33 9.15 -9.35
N TYR A 67 12.18 8.75 -8.08
CA TYR A 67 12.54 9.52 -6.91
C TYR A 67 13.65 8.80 -6.14
N ARG A 68 14.61 9.57 -5.65
CA ARG A 68 15.70 9.10 -4.80
C ARG A 68 15.80 9.94 -3.53
N ALA A 69 16.13 9.30 -2.41
CA ALA A 69 16.48 10.03 -1.20
C ALA A 69 17.74 10.87 -1.45
N ARG A 70 17.75 12.13 -1.02
CA ARG A 70 18.89 13.05 -1.13
C ARG A 70 19.15 13.80 0.17
N PRO A 71 20.36 14.33 0.37
CA PRO A 71 20.61 15.27 1.46
C PRO A 71 19.64 16.45 1.40
N ASN A 72 19.15 16.89 2.56
CA ASN A 72 18.15 17.96 2.64
C ASN A 72 18.59 19.26 1.95
N HIS A 73 19.90 19.56 1.92
CA HIS A 73 20.44 20.77 1.31
C HIS A 73 20.49 20.72 -0.24
N GLU A 74 20.26 19.55 -0.85
CA GLU A 74 20.23 19.38 -2.31
C GLU A 74 18.82 19.47 -2.90
N VAL A 75 17.79 19.59 -2.05
CA VAL A 75 16.39 19.58 -2.46
C VAL A 75 15.74 20.90 -2.07
N VAL A 76 15.12 21.56 -3.05
CA VAL A 76 14.29 22.74 -2.79
C VAL A 76 12.94 22.26 -2.30
N ASP A 77 12.65 22.46 -1.01
CA ASP A 77 11.37 22.14 -0.39
C ASP A 77 10.50 23.40 -0.36
N PHE A 78 9.46 23.44 -1.20
CA PHE A 78 8.50 24.56 -1.17
C PHE A 78 7.28 24.29 -0.27
N GLY A 79 7.23 23.11 0.38
CA GLY A 79 6.14 22.70 1.26
C GLY A 79 4.78 22.54 0.57
N TRP A 80 3.73 22.43 1.37
CA TRP A 80 2.34 22.51 0.92
C TRP A 80 1.46 23.08 2.03
N THR A 81 0.31 23.61 1.64
CA THR A 81 -0.64 24.20 2.59
C THR A 81 -1.62 23.17 3.15
N SER A 82 -2.30 23.51 4.25
CA SER A 82 -3.38 22.67 4.79
C SER A 82 -4.54 22.58 3.79
N GLU A 83 -4.84 23.66 3.08
CA GLU A 83 -5.89 23.71 2.06
C GLU A 83 -5.59 22.77 0.88
N ALA A 84 -4.32 22.68 0.46
CA ALA A 84 -3.88 21.72 -0.54
C ALA A 84 -4.07 20.27 -0.05
N SER A 85 -3.74 20.01 1.21
CA SER A 85 -3.94 18.71 1.84
C SER A 85 -5.42 18.33 1.90
N GLU A 86 -6.30 19.24 2.34
CA GLU A 86 -7.75 19.03 2.39
C GLU A 86 -8.29 18.70 0.99
N ALA A 87 -7.96 19.51 -0.03
CA ALA A 87 -8.36 19.28 -1.42
C ALA A 87 -7.86 17.94 -1.99
N ALA A 88 -6.66 17.49 -1.60
CA ALA A 88 -6.12 16.20 -1.99
C ALA A 88 -6.84 15.03 -1.31
N THR A 89 -7.47 15.24 -0.15
CA THR A 89 -8.24 14.19 0.55
C THR A 89 -9.72 14.11 0.17
N ASP A 90 -10.27 15.12 -0.50
CA ASP A 90 -11.66 15.14 -0.96
C ASP A 90 -11.87 14.17 -2.15
N LEU A 91 -12.32 12.95 -1.84
CA LEU A 91 -12.50 11.87 -2.81
C LEU A 91 -13.97 11.51 -3.05
N ASP A 92 -14.94 12.25 -2.52
CA ASP A 92 -16.36 11.87 -2.54
C ASP A 92 -16.85 11.62 -3.98
N ALA A 93 -16.50 12.52 -4.90
CA ALA A 93 -16.82 12.37 -6.31
C ALA A 93 -16.10 11.17 -6.97
N ASP A 94 -14.88 10.84 -6.56
CA ASP A 94 -14.16 9.67 -7.07
C ASP A 94 -14.81 8.38 -6.58
N PHE A 95 -15.19 8.28 -5.30
CA PHE A 95 -15.91 7.12 -4.78
C PHE A 95 -17.26 6.93 -5.47
N ALA A 96 -18.03 8.01 -5.66
CA ALA A 96 -19.29 7.96 -6.39
C ALA A 96 -19.09 7.44 -7.83
N ARG A 97 -18.05 7.92 -8.51
CA ARG A 97 -17.71 7.46 -9.87
C ARG A 97 -17.24 6.00 -9.90
N GLN A 98 -16.41 5.57 -8.95
CA GLN A 98 -15.93 4.19 -8.85
C GLN A 98 -17.06 3.21 -8.52
N LEU A 99 -18.06 3.63 -7.73
CA LEU A 99 -19.28 2.84 -7.50
C LEU A 99 -20.20 2.81 -8.72
N GLY A 100 -20.20 3.87 -9.53
CA GLY A 100 -20.94 3.97 -10.79
C GLY A 100 -20.19 3.34 -11.96
N SER A 101 -19.56 4.18 -12.78
CA SER A 101 -18.93 3.78 -14.04
C SER A 101 -17.57 3.09 -13.90
N GLY A 102 -16.89 3.22 -12.76
CA GLY A 102 -15.59 2.59 -12.51
C GLY A 102 -15.68 1.20 -11.85
N ARG A 103 -16.89 0.65 -11.75
CA ARG A 103 -17.14 -0.61 -11.06
C ARG A 103 -16.56 -1.80 -11.86
N PRO A 104 -15.90 -2.79 -11.21
CA PRO A 104 -15.48 -4.01 -11.87
C PRO A 104 -16.65 -4.74 -12.53
N ASP A 105 -16.42 -5.21 -13.75
CA ASP A 105 -17.42 -5.95 -14.51
C ASP A 105 -17.92 -7.18 -13.74
N GLY A 106 -19.24 -7.32 -13.68
CA GLY A 106 -19.92 -8.43 -13.02
C GLY A 106 -19.83 -8.45 -11.49
N LEU A 107 -19.35 -7.37 -10.85
CA LEU A 107 -19.24 -7.30 -9.38
C LEU A 107 -20.57 -7.61 -8.69
N ALA A 108 -21.69 -7.10 -9.21
CA ALA A 108 -23.00 -7.35 -8.63
C ALA A 108 -23.39 -8.84 -8.69
N GLU A 109 -23.15 -9.56 -9.80
CA GLU A 109 -23.36 -11.00 -9.86
C GLU A 109 -22.46 -11.77 -8.90
N GLN A 110 -21.18 -11.39 -8.81
CA GLN A 110 -20.22 -12.03 -7.91
C GLN A 110 -20.64 -11.87 -6.44
N LEU A 111 -21.11 -10.68 -6.05
CA LEU A 111 -21.65 -10.44 -4.70
C LEU A 111 -22.92 -11.25 -4.41
N ARG A 112 -23.81 -11.43 -5.41
CA ARG A 112 -24.96 -12.32 -5.28
C ARG A 112 -24.54 -13.78 -5.10
N ALA A 113 -23.51 -14.24 -5.81
CA ALA A 113 -22.96 -15.58 -5.65
C ALA A 113 -22.35 -15.78 -4.25
N VAL A 114 -21.62 -14.79 -3.73
CA VAL A 114 -21.14 -14.82 -2.34
C VAL A 114 -22.32 -14.90 -1.37
N ALA A 115 -23.35 -14.07 -1.54
CA ALA A 115 -24.52 -14.04 -0.66
C ALA A 115 -25.28 -15.38 -0.61
N ALA A 116 -25.37 -16.07 -1.75
CA ALA A 116 -26.00 -17.38 -1.85
C ALA A 116 -25.29 -18.45 -1.00
N GLY A 117 -23.97 -18.33 -0.82
CA GLY A 117 -23.16 -19.24 0.01
C GLY A 117 -23.14 -18.92 1.51
N ILE A 118 -23.75 -17.81 1.94
CA ILE A 118 -23.78 -17.41 3.37
C ILE A 118 -24.98 -18.08 4.07
N PRO A 119 -24.85 -18.68 5.26
CA PRO A 119 -25.98 -19.28 5.97
C PRO A 119 -27.09 -18.30 6.38
N GLY A 120 -28.32 -18.81 6.45
CA GLY A 120 -29.50 -18.05 6.87
C GLY A 120 -29.61 -17.82 8.38
N SER A 121 -29.09 -18.74 9.21
CA SER A 121 -29.10 -18.57 10.68
C SER A 121 -27.86 -17.83 11.18
N ALA A 122 -28.02 -17.02 12.23
CA ALA A 122 -26.90 -16.29 12.82
C ALA A 122 -25.81 -17.23 13.39
N GLY A 123 -26.23 -18.31 14.06
CA GLY A 123 -25.29 -19.29 14.63
C GLY A 123 -24.45 -19.99 13.56
N GLU A 124 -25.04 -20.41 12.44
CA GLU A 124 -24.28 -21.02 11.34
C GLU A 124 -23.34 -20.02 10.66
N ARG A 125 -23.76 -18.75 10.53
CA ARG A 125 -22.87 -17.68 10.01
C ARG A 125 -21.64 -17.51 10.89
N GLU A 126 -21.80 -17.50 12.21
CA GLU A 126 -20.67 -17.40 13.14
C GLU A 126 -19.72 -18.60 13.03
N VAL A 127 -20.27 -19.82 12.96
CA VAL A 127 -19.48 -21.05 12.80
C VAL A 127 -18.69 -21.01 11.48
N LEU A 128 -19.34 -20.63 10.38
CA LEU A 128 -18.67 -20.53 9.07
C LEU A 128 -17.60 -19.42 9.07
N ALA A 129 -17.89 -18.26 9.66
CA ALA A 129 -16.94 -17.16 9.75
C ALA A 129 -15.68 -17.57 10.53
N ARG A 130 -15.84 -18.31 11.64
CA ARG A 130 -14.72 -18.88 12.42
C ARG A 130 -13.90 -19.87 11.61
N ALA A 131 -14.55 -20.81 10.93
CA ALA A 131 -13.87 -21.79 10.08
C ALA A 131 -13.04 -21.11 8.99
N ARG A 132 -13.64 -20.15 8.26
CA ARG A 132 -12.95 -19.40 7.21
C ARG A 132 -11.83 -18.51 7.74
N ALA A 133 -11.99 -17.89 8.90
CA ALA A 133 -10.94 -17.12 9.54
C ALA A 133 -9.75 -18.02 9.92
N ALA A 134 -9.99 -19.21 10.47
CA ALA A 134 -8.95 -20.18 10.79
C ALA A 134 -8.19 -20.66 9.54
N GLU A 135 -8.92 -21.04 8.48
CA GLU A 135 -8.34 -21.41 7.19
C GLU A 135 -7.49 -20.27 6.59
N LEU A 136 -8.02 -19.04 6.65
CA LEU A 136 -7.34 -17.85 6.16
C LEU A 136 -6.05 -17.55 6.94
N ASN A 137 -6.05 -17.66 8.27
CA ASN A 137 -4.83 -17.46 9.07
C ASN A 137 -3.80 -18.56 8.84
N ALA A 138 -4.21 -19.79 8.52
CA ALA A 138 -3.29 -20.86 8.16
C ALA A 138 -2.68 -20.64 6.77
N ALA A 139 -3.48 -20.25 5.78
CA ALA A 139 -3.04 -20.11 4.39
C ALA A 139 -2.38 -18.76 4.08
N ALA A 140 -2.84 -17.67 4.69
CA ALA A 140 -2.41 -16.31 4.43
C ALA A 140 -2.41 -15.47 5.72
N PRO A 141 -1.54 -15.78 6.69
CA PRO A 141 -1.42 -15.01 7.93
C PRO A 141 -1.01 -13.57 7.64
N GLN A 142 -1.37 -12.66 8.56
CA GLN A 142 -0.93 -11.27 8.52
C GLN A 142 0.57 -11.17 8.82
N VAL A 143 1.25 -10.19 8.20
CA VAL A 143 2.71 -9.99 8.32
C VAL A 143 3.12 -8.87 9.26
N GLY A 144 2.17 -8.23 9.93
CA GLY A 144 2.39 -6.97 10.66
C GLY A 144 2.66 -5.80 9.72
N SER A 145 2.95 -4.61 10.28
CA SER A 145 3.39 -3.44 9.50
C SER A 145 4.91 -3.30 9.60
N HIS A 146 5.59 -3.03 8.49
CA HIS A 146 7.00 -2.65 8.51
C HIS A 146 7.08 -1.12 8.34
N ARG A 147 7.63 -0.42 9.33
CA ARG A 147 7.63 1.05 9.37
C ARG A 147 8.77 1.70 8.58
N VAL A 148 9.23 1.04 7.51
CA VAL A 148 10.33 1.56 6.67
C VAL A 148 9.83 2.83 5.98
N PHE A 149 10.60 3.92 6.08
CA PHE A 149 10.25 5.28 5.60
C PHE A 149 9.03 5.96 6.24
N MET A 150 8.43 5.41 7.29
CA MET A 150 7.24 5.97 7.94
C MET A 150 7.57 6.85 9.15
N PRO A 151 7.36 8.18 9.10
CA PRO A 151 7.46 9.04 10.27
C PRO A 151 6.24 8.88 11.20
N PRO A 152 6.29 9.36 12.46
CA PRO A 152 7.50 9.80 13.14
C PRO A 152 8.41 8.60 13.43
N PHE A 153 9.71 8.79 13.18
CA PHE A 153 10.68 7.78 13.55
C PHE A 153 10.83 7.76 15.07
N ASN A 154 10.72 6.58 15.68
CA ASN A 154 10.82 6.42 17.12
C ASN A 154 11.45 5.07 17.49
N ASP A 155 11.68 4.86 18.79
CA ASP A 155 12.35 3.65 19.28
C ASP A 155 11.62 2.34 18.94
N ALA A 156 10.34 2.41 18.56
CA ALA A 156 9.56 1.26 18.12
C ALA A 156 9.81 0.86 16.65
N ASP A 157 10.62 1.61 15.90
CA ASP A 157 10.97 1.25 14.53
C ASP A 157 11.97 0.08 14.52
N ALA A 158 11.52 -1.03 13.96
CA ALA A 158 12.34 -2.21 13.78
C ALA A 158 13.30 -2.02 12.59
N GLY A 159 14.56 -1.76 12.91
CA GLY A 159 15.69 -1.90 11.99
C GLY A 159 16.18 -0.62 11.33
N ALA A 160 15.33 0.12 10.61
CA ALA A 160 15.72 1.39 10.01
C ALA A 160 15.35 2.55 10.93
N LEU A 161 16.33 3.36 11.34
CA LEU A 161 16.09 4.63 12.02
C LEU A 161 16.08 5.73 10.96
N GLY A 162 14.97 6.43 10.81
CA GLY A 162 14.96 7.60 9.96
C GLY A 162 15.81 8.73 10.55
N VAL A 163 16.35 9.55 9.66
CA VAL A 163 17.19 10.69 10.05
C VAL A 163 16.30 11.82 10.59
N ALA A 164 16.64 12.35 11.78
CA ALA A 164 16.00 13.55 12.31
C ALA A 164 16.07 14.69 11.26
N ASP A 165 14.95 15.38 11.05
CA ASP A 165 14.75 16.41 10.01
C ASP A 165 14.57 15.90 8.56
N ALA A 166 14.45 14.59 8.32
CA ALA A 166 14.04 14.08 7.00
C ALA A 166 12.57 14.44 6.72
N ALA A 167 12.35 15.52 5.96
CA ALA A 167 11.03 15.99 5.58
C ALA A 167 10.25 14.93 4.79
N THR A 168 8.95 14.80 5.05
CA THR A 168 8.05 14.15 4.10
C THR A 168 7.98 15.05 2.86
N ARG A 169 8.26 14.48 1.68
CA ARG A 169 8.28 15.22 0.41
C ARG A 169 6.94 15.26 -0.32
N GLY A 170 5.98 14.48 0.16
CA GLY A 170 4.64 14.45 -0.40
C GLY A 170 3.95 13.13 -0.11
N TRP A 171 2.69 13.07 -0.54
CA TRP A 171 1.88 11.86 -0.56
C TRP A 171 0.81 11.98 -1.65
N ALA A 172 0.30 10.84 -2.09
CA ALA A 172 -0.80 10.74 -3.04
C ALA A 172 -1.91 9.85 -2.54
N THR A 173 -3.11 10.09 -3.03
CA THR A 173 -4.28 9.29 -2.74
C THR A 173 -5.25 9.23 -3.91
N TRP A 174 -6.01 8.15 -3.98
CA TRP A 174 -7.06 7.93 -4.98
C TRP A 174 -8.04 6.86 -4.49
N ALA A 175 -9.22 6.78 -5.11
CA ALA A 175 -10.17 5.69 -4.87
C ALA A 175 -9.91 4.55 -5.87
N GLU A 176 -9.71 3.32 -5.38
CA GLU A 176 -9.39 2.16 -6.22
C GLU A 176 -10.08 0.88 -5.77
N TRP A 177 -10.52 0.09 -6.73
CA TRP A 177 -10.95 -1.29 -6.52
C TRP A 177 -9.74 -2.21 -6.39
N VAL A 178 -9.62 -2.85 -5.23
CA VAL A 178 -8.50 -3.73 -4.88
C VAL A 178 -9.02 -5.15 -4.63
N PRO A 179 -8.41 -6.19 -5.21
CA PRO A 179 -8.72 -7.57 -4.85
C PRO A 179 -8.37 -7.81 -3.37
N PRO A 180 -9.27 -8.35 -2.53
CA PRO A 180 -8.99 -8.50 -1.10
C PRO A 180 -7.75 -9.35 -0.81
N ARG A 181 -7.35 -10.26 -1.71
CA ARG A 181 -6.11 -11.03 -1.59
C ARG A 181 -4.84 -10.17 -1.42
N LEU A 182 -4.85 -8.93 -1.92
CA LEU A 182 -3.75 -7.97 -1.83
C LEU A 182 -3.72 -7.20 -0.49
N LEU A 183 -4.74 -7.34 0.36
CA LEU A 183 -4.73 -6.81 1.73
C LEU A 183 -3.92 -7.74 2.62
N THR A 184 -2.79 -7.30 3.15
CA THR A 184 -1.79 -8.19 3.77
C THR A 184 -1.68 -8.01 5.27
N SER A 185 -2.05 -6.85 5.80
CA SER A 185 -2.15 -6.64 7.23
C SER A 185 -3.16 -5.55 7.59
N THR A 186 -3.56 -5.55 8.85
CA THR A 186 -4.39 -4.57 9.53
C THR A 186 -3.75 -4.25 10.89
N ASN A 187 -4.42 -3.46 11.72
CA ASN A 187 -4.02 -3.25 13.10
C ASN A 187 -4.30 -4.44 14.05
N SER A 188 -4.76 -5.58 13.54
CA SER A 188 -5.00 -6.82 14.30
C SER A 188 -3.96 -7.88 13.92
N GLU A 189 -3.55 -8.73 14.85
CA GLU A 189 -2.53 -9.77 14.58
C GLU A 189 -3.05 -10.91 13.69
N ALA A 190 -4.35 -11.20 13.77
CA ALA A 190 -4.98 -12.30 13.05
C ALA A 190 -6.24 -11.84 12.31
N TRP A 191 -6.51 -12.48 11.17
CA TRP A 191 -7.75 -12.27 10.45
C TRP A 191 -8.94 -12.81 11.26
N GLY A 192 -10.01 -12.03 11.33
CA GLY A 192 -11.28 -12.49 11.87
C GLY A 192 -11.23 -13.03 13.30
N ASP A 193 -10.53 -12.36 14.22
CA ASP A 193 -10.63 -12.65 15.66
C ASP A 193 -12.05 -12.31 16.16
N ILE A 194 -12.96 -13.26 15.99
CA ILE A 194 -14.40 -13.18 16.30
C ILE A 194 -14.64 -13.34 17.80
N ASP A 195 -13.75 -14.05 18.51
CA ASP A 195 -13.87 -14.37 19.94
C ASP A 195 -13.23 -13.34 20.86
N ARG A 196 -12.70 -12.24 20.28
CA ARG A 196 -12.16 -11.10 21.04
C ARG A 196 -13.12 -10.61 22.13
N ASN A 197 -12.54 -10.10 23.20
CA ASN A 197 -13.29 -9.42 24.27
C ASN A 197 -12.95 -7.91 24.29
N PRO A 198 -13.94 -7.01 24.15
CA PRO A 198 -15.35 -7.25 23.91
C PRO A 198 -15.62 -7.78 22.49
N ARG A 199 -16.65 -8.63 22.41
CA ARG A 199 -17.12 -9.24 21.17
C ARG A 199 -17.50 -8.16 20.16
N ARG A 200 -17.04 -8.32 18.91
CA ARG A 200 -17.40 -7.43 17.80
C ARG A 200 -17.94 -8.25 16.64
N ASP A 201 -19.26 -8.22 16.46
CA ASP A 201 -19.96 -9.01 15.45
C ASP A 201 -19.97 -8.40 14.05
N THR A 202 -19.22 -7.31 13.82
CA THR A 202 -19.23 -6.59 12.53
C THR A 202 -18.96 -7.51 11.34
N ILE A 203 -18.02 -8.46 11.46
CA ILE A 203 -17.71 -9.41 10.39
C ILE A 203 -18.94 -10.27 10.02
N VAL A 204 -19.67 -10.75 11.02
CA VAL A 204 -20.87 -11.56 10.83
C VAL A 204 -22.03 -10.70 10.32
N GLN A 205 -22.20 -9.49 10.85
CA GLN A 205 -23.24 -8.54 10.44
C GLN A 205 -23.10 -8.13 8.97
N VAL A 206 -21.89 -7.88 8.46
CA VAL A 206 -21.66 -7.54 7.06
C VAL A 206 -22.21 -8.62 6.11
N SER A 207 -22.08 -9.89 6.48
CA SER A 207 -22.59 -11.03 5.71
C SER A 207 -24.12 -11.10 5.69
N GLU A 208 -24.74 -10.73 6.81
CA GLU A 208 -26.20 -10.63 6.93
C GLU A 208 -26.75 -9.46 6.10
N TRP A 209 -26.10 -8.29 6.17
CA TRP A 209 -26.47 -7.13 5.37
C TRP A 209 -26.33 -7.40 3.87
N LEU A 210 -25.28 -8.12 3.46
CA LEU A 210 -25.12 -8.52 2.06
C LEU A 210 -26.26 -9.43 1.60
N ARG A 211 -26.63 -10.44 2.41
CA ARG A 211 -27.77 -11.32 2.12
C ARG A 211 -29.08 -10.54 2.01
N ALA A 212 -29.34 -9.64 2.96
CA ALA A 212 -30.53 -8.81 2.95
C ALA A 212 -30.57 -7.90 1.70
N ALA A 213 -29.43 -7.30 1.34
CA ALA A 213 -29.33 -6.46 0.16
C ALA A 213 -29.57 -7.25 -1.15
N VAL A 214 -29.06 -8.48 -1.24
CA VAL A 214 -29.33 -9.35 -2.40
C VAL A 214 -30.81 -9.72 -2.47
N ALA A 215 -31.41 -10.12 -1.35
CA ALA A 215 -32.84 -10.47 -1.29
C ALA A 215 -33.76 -9.28 -1.61
N GLY A 216 -33.36 -8.07 -1.19
CA GLY A 216 -34.10 -6.83 -1.44
C GLY A 216 -33.78 -6.13 -2.77
N GLY A 217 -32.81 -6.63 -3.55
CA GLY A 217 -32.37 -5.98 -4.79
C GLY A 217 -31.60 -4.65 -4.57
N THR A 218 -31.04 -4.43 -3.38
CA THR A 218 -30.37 -3.18 -2.95
C THR A 218 -28.85 -3.32 -2.82
N VAL A 219 -28.23 -4.18 -3.63
CA VAL A 219 -26.77 -4.43 -3.61
C VAL A 219 -25.95 -3.17 -3.83
N ASP A 220 -26.44 -2.22 -4.65
CA ASP A 220 -25.77 -0.92 -4.87
C ASP A 220 -25.70 -0.09 -3.59
N GLY A 221 -26.80 -0.05 -2.83
CA GLY A 221 -26.83 0.62 -1.53
C GLY A 221 -25.88 -0.03 -0.53
N TRP A 222 -25.84 -1.38 -0.52
CA TRP A 222 -24.87 -2.10 0.30
C TRP A 222 -23.42 -1.78 -0.10
N MET A 223 -23.10 -1.67 -1.38
CA MET A 223 -21.74 -1.29 -1.82
C MET A 223 -21.38 0.14 -1.39
N ALA A 224 -22.32 1.08 -1.46
CA ALA A 224 -22.10 2.45 -0.99
C ALA A 224 -21.80 2.48 0.52
N GLU A 225 -22.60 1.78 1.33
CA GLU A 225 -22.37 1.65 2.78
C GLU A 225 -21.10 0.86 3.12
N MET A 226 -20.78 -0.16 2.31
CA MET A 226 -19.63 -1.03 2.53
C MET A 226 -18.31 -0.35 2.16
N PHE A 227 -18.30 0.55 1.17
CA PHE A 227 -17.05 1.04 0.59
C PHE A 227 -16.89 2.56 0.55
N ALA A 228 -17.96 3.35 0.50
CA ALA A 228 -17.88 4.82 0.42
C ALA A 228 -18.25 5.53 1.72
N HIS A 229 -19.12 4.94 2.55
CA HIS A 229 -19.37 5.47 3.89
C HIS A 229 -18.18 5.11 4.81
N ASP A 230 -17.32 6.07 5.14
CA ASP A 230 -16.05 5.83 5.87
C ASP A 230 -15.16 4.77 5.17
N PRO A 231 -14.54 5.14 4.03
CA PRO A 231 -13.79 4.21 3.20
C PRO A 231 -12.55 3.69 3.92
N MET A 232 -12.15 2.45 3.61
CA MET A 232 -10.89 1.91 4.09
C MET A 232 -9.71 2.75 3.60
N LEU A 233 -8.78 3.09 4.49
CA LEU A 233 -7.50 3.68 4.12
C LEU A 233 -6.47 2.56 3.90
N LEU A 234 -6.02 2.45 2.65
CA LEU A 234 -5.10 1.41 2.17
C LEU A 234 -3.73 2.03 1.90
N HIS A 235 -2.73 1.72 2.72
CA HIS A 235 -1.36 2.10 2.43
C HIS A 235 -0.80 1.14 1.38
N ARG A 236 -0.49 1.68 0.20
CA ARG A 236 0.11 0.89 -0.88
C ARG A 236 1.62 0.73 -0.69
N LEU A 237 2.07 -0.50 -0.80
CA LEU A 237 3.48 -0.88 -0.78
C LEU A 237 3.86 -1.46 -2.13
N GLU A 238 4.91 -0.89 -2.73
CA GLU A 238 5.41 -1.39 -4.01
C GLU A 238 6.19 -2.69 -3.82
N GLY A 239 6.07 -3.57 -4.81
CA GLY A 239 6.82 -4.82 -4.92
C GLY A 239 7.14 -5.11 -6.38
N PRO A 240 8.08 -6.03 -6.67
CA PRO A 240 8.61 -6.22 -8.02
C PRO A 240 7.59 -6.72 -9.06
N ALA A 241 6.53 -7.41 -8.66
CA ALA A 241 5.45 -7.89 -9.54
C ALA A 241 4.14 -7.07 -9.41
N GLY A 242 4.13 -6.06 -8.55
CA GLY A 242 2.94 -5.28 -8.23
C GLY A 242 2.78 -5.00 -6.73
N PRO A 243 1.78 -4.18 -6.38
CA PRO A 243 1.60 -3.69 -5.03
C PRO A 243 0.90 -4.67 -4.09
N VAL A 244 1.14 -4.47 -2.80
CA VAL A 244 0.30 -5.00 -1.72
C VAL A 244 -0.17 -3.85 -0.83
N TYR A 245 -1.12 -4.11 0.07
CA TYR A 245 -1.77 -3.05 0.85
C TYR A 245 -1.85 -3.39 2.34
N GLU A 246 -1.36 -2.46 3.17
CA GLU A 246 -1.65 -2.42 4.61
C GLU A 246 -2.93 -1.62 4.85
N VAL A 247 -3.83 -2.12 5.69
CA VAL A 247 -5.10 -1.45 6.02
C VAL A 247 -4.93 -0.62 7.29
N LEU A 248 -4.88 0.70 7.14
CA LEU A 248 -4.70 1.64 8.25
C LEU A 248 -6.02 1.95 8.97
N SER A 249 -7.12 2.06 8.23
CA SER A 249 -8.47 2.23 8.75
C SER A 249 -9.46 1.29 8.06
N GLY A 250 -10.55 0.96 8.76
CA GLY A 250 -11.57 0.04 8.26
C GLY A 250 -11.23 -1.44 8.40
N THR A 251 -10.45 -1.81 9.44
CA THR A 251 -10.08 -3.20 9.77
C THR A 251 -11.22 -4.20 9.68
N HIS A 252 -12.41 -3.87 10.22
CA HIS A 252 -13.53 -4.81 10.17
C HIS A 252 -14.04 -5.05 8.74
N ARG A 253 -14.01 -4.02 7.88
CA ARG A 253 -14.40 -4.14 6.46
C ARG A 253 -13.39 -5.03 5.73
N ALA A 254 -12.10 -4.86 5.98
CA ALA A 254 -11.05 -5.71 5.42
C ALA A 254 -11.18 -7.17 5.89
N HIS A 255 -11.41 -7.39 7.18
CA HIS A 255 -11.62 -8.74 7.73
C HIS A 255 -12.85 -9.39 7.13
N ALA A 256 -13.98 -8.67 7.05
CA ALA A 256 -15.19 -9.17 6.41
C ALA A 256 -14.94 -9.51 4.92
N ALA A 257 -14.23 -8.66 4.19
CA ALA A 257 -13.89 -8.91 2.80
C ALA A 257 -13.09 -10.20 2.60
N ARG A 258 -12.05 -10.41 3.43
CA ARG A 258 -11.22 -11.61 3.38
C ARG A 258 -11.98 -12.87 3.83
N VAL A 259 -12.67 -12.81 4.98
CA VAL A 259 -13.39 -13.96 5.56
C VAL A 259 -14.55 -14.41 4.67
N TRP A 260 -15.29 -13.47 4.08
CA TRP A 260 -16.41 -13.83 3.22
C TRP A 260 -16.02 -14.08 1.76
N GLY A 261 -14.76 -13.83 1.39
CA GLY A 261 -14.27 -14.02 0.03
C GLY A 261 -14.91 -13.04 -0.94
N LEU A 262 -15.04 -11.77 -0.54
CA LEU A 262 -15.51 -10.74 -1.45
C LEU A 262 -14.55 -10.63 -2.64
N PRO A 263 -15.06 -10.40 -3.85
CA PRO A 263 -14.22 -10.38 -5.05
C PRO A 263 -13.36 -9.11 -5.13
N TRP A 264 -13.90 -7.99 -4.62
CA TRP A 264 -13.30 -6.66 -4.68
C TRP A 264 -13.65 -5.87 -3.43
N VAL A 265 -12.77 -4.94 -3.06
CA VAL A 265 -13.06 -3.87 -2.12
C VAL A 265 -12.72 -2.54 -2.77
N LEU A 266 -13.52 -1.51 -2.54
CA LEU A 266 -13.18 -0.14 -2.91
C LEU A 266 -12.65 0.57 -1.65
N GLY A 267 -11.50 1.22 -1.80
CA GLY A 267 -10.84 1.93 -0.70
C GLY A 267 -10.07 3.14 -1.18
N ARG A 268 -9.68 3.97 -0.21
CA ARG A 268 -8.79 5.10 -0.40
C ARG A 268 -7.37 4.56 -0.38
N VAL A 269 -6.74 4.44 -1.53
CA VAL A 269 -5.32 4.13 -1.63
C VAL A 269 -4.51 5.36 -1.24
N HIS A 270 -3.45 5.16 -0.46
CA HIS A 270 -2.56 6.19 0.02
C HIS A 270 -1.11 5.76 -0.14
N VAL A 271 -0.27 6.67 -0.63
CA VAL A 271 1.16 6.49 -0.83
C VAL A 271 1.89 7.64 -0.15
N GLU A 272 2.67 7.35 0.89
CA GLU A 272 3.47 8.35 1.61
C GLU A 272 4.92 7.89 1.87
N ARG A 273 5.24 6.62 1.61
CA ARG A 273 6.59 6.04 1.76
C ARG A 273 7.47 6.34 0.55
N LEU A 274 7.73 7.62 0.31
CA LEU A 274 8.85 8.02 -0.52
C LEU A 274 10.15 7.74 0.21
N ALA A 275 11.21 7.37 -0.51
CA ALA A 275 12.48 7.03 0.09
C ALA A 275 13.00 8.20 0.96
N LYS A 276 13.46 7.90 2.16
CA LYS A 276 14.06 8.88 3.08
C LYS A 276 15.48 8.47 3.42
N PRO A 277 16.35 9.42 3.82
CA PRO A 277 17.63 9.06 4.40
C PRO A 277 17.42 8.18 5.64
N LEU A 278 18.14 7.06 5.71
CA LEU A 278 18.05 6.09 6.80
C LEU A 278 19.40 5.83 7.45
N HIS A 279 19.34 5.34 8.70
CA HIS A 279 20.45 4.71 9.40
C HIS A 279 20.09 3.26 9.75
N PRO A 280 20.96 2.28 9.48
CA PRO A 280 20.77 0.94 10.01
C PRO A 280 20.96 0.97 11.53
N ARG A 281 20.01 0.39 12.27
CA ARG A 281 20.04 0.38 13.75
C ARG A 281 21.17 -0.47 14.31
N THR A 282 21.68 -1.43 13.54
CA THR A 282 22.75 -2.34 13.96
C THR A 282 23.76 -2.53 12.83
N ARG A 283 25.00 -2.89 13.20
CA ARG A 283 26.05 -3.26 12.21
C ARG A 283 25.65 -4.47 11.37
N GLN A 284 24.87 -5.39 11.92
CA GLN A 284 24.37 -6.54 11.17
C GLN A 284 23.41 -6.08 10.07
N LEU A 285 22.48 -5.16 10.37
CA LEU A 285 21.59 -4.59 9.36
C LEU A 285 22.36 -3.82 8.29
N GLU A 286 23.38 -3.05 8.70
CA GLU A 286 24.25 -2.37 7.75
C GLU A 286 24.91 -3.35 6.78
N ALA A 287 25.47 -4.45 7.28
CA ALA A 287 26.08 -5.48 6.45
C ALA A 287 25.07 -6.20 5.53
N LEU A 288 23.83 -6.38 5.98
CA LEU A 288 22.74 -6.93 5.17
C LEU A 288 22.35 -5.97 4.05
N TRP A 289 22.24 -4.67 4.33
CA TRP A 289 21.97 -3.65 3.31
C TRP A 289 23.11 -3.58 2.28
N GLU A 290 24.37 -3.73 2.71
CA GLU A 290 25.49 -3.87 1.78
C GLU A 290 25.36 -5.13 0.91
N GLY A 291 24.91 -6.24 1.48
CA GLY A 291 24.62 -7.48 0.75
C GLY A 291 23.54 -7.28 -0.32
N LEU A 292 22.47 -6.57 0.02
CA LEU A 292 21.42 -6.19 -0.93
C LEU A 292 21.99 -5.32 -2.07
N CYS A 293 22.85 -4.34 -1.76
CA CYS A 293 23.53 -3.54 -2.77
C CYS A 293 24.46 -4.38 -3.67
N ARG A 294 25.29 -5.27 -3.09
CA ARG A 294 26.20 -6.14 -3.87
C ARG A 294 25.44 -7.05 -4.83
N ARG A 295 24.24 -7.47 -4.45
CA ARG A 295 23.34 -8.28 -5.29
C ARG A 295 22.49 -7.45 -6.27
N GLY A 296 22.60 -6.12 -6.26
CA GLY A 296 21.84 -5.24 -7.13
C GLY A 296 20.34 -5.14 -6.80
N LEU A 297 19.92 -5.55 -5.59
CA LEU A 297 18.51 -5.53 -5.18
C LEU A 297 18.05 -4.16 -4.66
N ILE A 298 19.00 -3.35 -4.23
CA ILE A 298 18.80 -1.93 -3.88
C ILE A 298 20.01 -1.12 -4.37
N SER A 299 19.81 0.17 -4.61
CA SER A 299 20.90 1.12 -4.86
C SER A 299 20.91 2.21 -3.79
N ALA A 300 22.10 2.57 -3.29
CA ALA A 300 22.23 3.60 -2.28
C ALA A 300 23.59 4.29 -2.33
N THR A 301 23.63 5.57 -1.96
CA THR A 301 24.86 6.28 -1.62
C THR A 301 24.99 6.47 -0.10
N ARG A 302 26.21 6.71 0.36
CA ARG A 302 26.52 6.92 1.78
C ARG A 302 27.20 8.26 2.00
N GLU A 303 26.67 9.05 2.92
CA GLU A 303 27.27 10.31 3.35
C GLU A 303 26.99 10.54 4.84
N GLY A 304 28.03 10.83 5.63
CA GLY A 304 27.87 11.09 7.07
C GLY A 304 27.22 9.93 7.85
N GLY A 305 27.46 8.68 7.43
CA GLY A 305 26.84 7.47 7.99
C GLY A 305 25.39 7.21 7.56
N ARG A 306 24.77 8.14 6.81
CA ARG A 306 23.39 8.03 6.31
C ARG A 306 23.38 7.30 4.99
N TRP A 307 22.33 6.52 4.79
CA TRP A 307 22.02 5.85 3.53
C TRP A 307 20.97 6.64 2.77
N TYR A 308 21.29 6.97 1.53
CA TYR A 308 20.41 7.66 0.59
C TYR A 308 20.03 6.67 -0.52
N LEU A 309 18.85 6.07 -0.38
CA LEU A 309 18.37 5.04 -1.31
C LEU A 309 17.93 5.68 -2.63
N GLY A 310 18.47 5.16 -3.73
CA GLY A 310 18.07 5.49 -5.09
C GLY A 310 16.96 4.59 -5.61
N GLU A 311 17.09 3.28 -5.38
CA GLU A 311 16.12 2.27 -5.82
C GLU A 311 15.95 1.19 -4.74
N ALA A 312 14.69 0.86 -4.45
CA ALA A 312 14.31 -0.25 -3.59
C ALA A 312 12.93 -0.77 -4.00
N ALA A 313 12.90 -1.80 -4.85
CA ALA A 313 11.65 -2.39 -5.34
C ALA A 313 10.86 -3.16 -4.26
N ALA A 314 11.51 -3.52 -3.15
CA ALA A 314 10.93 -4.24 -2.02
C ALA A 314 11.45 -3.65 -0.69
N GLU A 315 10.87 -2.52 -0.26
CA GLU A 315 11.35 -1.76 0.91
C GLU A 315 11.38 -2.56 2.23
N TRP A 316 10.53 -3.59 2.37
CA TRP A 316 10.56 -4.48 3.55
C TRP A 316 11.85 -5.30 3.67
N MET A 317 12.62 -5.48 2.60
CA MET A 317 13.91 -6.19 2.65
C MET A 317 14.96 -5.44 3.48
N LEU A 318 14.73 -4.15 3.75
CA LEU A 318 15.57 -3.35 4.65
C LEU A 318 15.27 -3.61 6.14
N ALA A 319 14.18 -4.32 6.46
CA ALA A 319 13.80 -4.67 7.82
C ALA A 319 14.69 -5.79 8.41
N PRO A 320 14.63 -6.05 9.73
CA PRO A 320 15.32 -7.19 10.35
C PRO A 320 14.96 -8.52 9.68
N PRO A 321 15.88 -9.51 9.64
CA PRO A 321 15.69 -10.76 8.89
C PRO A 321 14.34 -11.44 9.13
N VAL A 322 13.91 -11.59 10.38
CA VAL A 322 12.60 -12.20 10.73
C VAL A 322 11.42 -11.48 10.09
N MET A 323 11.48 -10.15 9.98
CA MET A 323 10.42 -9.36 9.36
C MET A 323 10.52 -9.42 7.84
N ALA A 324 11.72 -9.23 7.29
CA ALA A 324 11.96 -9.29 5.85
C ALA A 324 11.50 -10.63 5.26
N THR A 325 11.85 -11.76 5.89
CA THR A 325 11.46 -13.08 5.38
C THR A 325 9.97 -13.39 5.55
N ARG A 326 9.32 -12.88 6.61
CA ARG A 326 7.85 -12.94 6.74
C ARG A 326 7.15 -12.20 5.59
N TRP A 327 7.62 -11.00 5.28
CA TRP A 327 7.13 -10.22 4.14
C TRP A 327 7.44 -10.91 2.81
N ASN A 328 8.63 -11.49 2.63
CA ASN A 328 8.96 -12.28 1.44
C ASN A 328 7.99 -13.45 1.25
N ALA A 329 7.77 -14.24 2.31
CA ALA A 329 6.87 -15.38 2.25
C ALA A 329 5.43 -14.95 1.94
N MET A 330 4.98 -13.81 2.46
CA MET A 330 3.67 -13.25 2.12
C MET A 330 3.61 -12.80 0.67
N TYR A 331 4.58 -12.02 0.22
CA TYR A 331 4.59 -11.48 -1.12
C TYR A 331 4.61 -12.60 -2.15
N GLU A 332 5.40 -13.65 -1.91
CA GLU A 332 5.42 -14.83 -2.79
C GLU A 332 4.07 -15.58 -2.83
N ARG A 333 3.28 -15.59 -1.73
CA ARG A 333 1.92 -16.16 -1.77
C ARG A 333 0.98 -15.35 -2.65
N VAL A 334 1.15 -14.02 -2.67
CA VAL A 334 0.33 -13.11 -3.47
C VAL A 334 0.77 -13.12 -4.94
N TYR A 335 2.09 -13.17 -5.17
CA TYR A 335 2.76 -13.17 -6.46
C TYR A 335 3.74 -14.35 -6.56
N PRO A 336 3.25 -15.57 -6.84
CA PRO A 336 4.11 -16.76 -6.89
C PRO A 336 5.25 -16.65 -7.91
N GLY A 337 6.48 -16.91 -7.47
CA GLY A 337 7.70 -16.87 -8.28
C GLY A 337 8.31 -15.47 -8.43
N ALA A 338 7.63 -14.41 -7.98
CA ALA A 338 8.07 -13.04 -8.23
C ALA A 338 9.38 -12.71 -7.53
N LEU A 339 9.52 -13.03 -6.25
CA LEU A 339 10.75 -12.70 -5.52
C LEU A 339 11.91 -13.58 -5.92
N GLN A 340 11.67 -14.85 -6.21
CA GLN A 340 12.72 -15.74 -6.73
C GLN A 340 13.25 -15.21 -8.06
N SER A 341 12.36 -14.80 -8.97
CA SER A 341 12.74 -14.22 -10.26
C SER A 341 13.47 -12.88 -10.12
N PHE A 342 13.02 -12.03 -9.20
CA PHE A 342 13.60 -10.71 -8.96
C PHE A 342 14.96 -10.78 -8.25
N THR A 343 15.11 -11.68 -7.27
CA THR A 343 16.31 -11.74 -6.42
C THR A 343 17.35 -12.78 -6.84
N GLY A 344 16.94 -13.78 -7.63
CA GLY A 344 17.74 -14.97 -7.92
C GLY A 344 17.94 -15.90 -6.71
N LEU A 345 17.28 -15.64 -5.59
CA LEU A 345 17.34 -16.49 -4.39
C LEU A 345 16.27 -17.57 -4.43
N SER A 346 16.57 -18.71 -3.81
CA SER A 346 15.62 -19.81 -3.61
C SER A 346 14.58 -19.47 -2.53
N ALA A 347 13.46 -20.20 -2.54
CA ALA A 347 12.44 -20.10 -1.47
C ALA A 347 13.03 -20.27 -0.06
N ASP A 348 13.94 -21.23 0.13
CA ASP A 348 14.59 -21.46 1.43
C ASP A 348 15.41 -20.25 1.89
N GLU A 349 16.13 -19.59 0.97
CA GLU A 349 16.88 -18.38 1.27
C GLU A 349 15.99 -17.17 1.51
N LEU A 350 14.82 -17.10 0.84
CA LEU A 350 13.89 -15.99 0.97
C LEU A 350 13.06 -16.02 2.25
N PHE A 351 12.71 -17.22 2.74
CA PHE A 351 11.71 -17.40 3.80
C PHE A 351 12.31 -17.76 5.16
N ASP A 352 13.55 -18.24 5.20
CA ASP A 352 14.25 -18.55 6.44
C ASP A 352 15.20 -17.40 6.85
N PRO A 353 15.08 -16.84 8.06
CA PRO A 353 15.92 -15.72 8.50
C PRO A 353 17.42 -16.02 8.51
N GLU A 354 17.85 -17.24 8.85
CA GLU A 354 19.26 -17.60 8.92
C GLU A 354 19.84 -17.75 7.51
N ARG A 355 19.11 -18.42 6.62
CA ARG A 355 19.50 -18.57 5.21
C ARG A 355 19.48 -17.24 4.46
N TRP A 356 18.53 -16.36 4.76
CA TRP A 356 18.50 -14.99 4.24
C TRP A 356 19.78 -14.22 4.60
N VAL A 357 20.19 -14.29 5.87
CA VAL A 357 21.44 -13.67 6.34
C VAL A 357 22.64 -14.28 5.64
N ALA A 358 22.75 -15.61 5.58
CA ALA A 358 23.85 -16.29 4.91
C ALA A 358 23.95 -15.90 3.43
N ALA A 359 22.82 -15.90 2.70
CA ALA A 359 22.77 -15.55 1.30
C ALA A 359 23.22 -14.09 1.04
N LEU A 360 22.88 -13.14 1.90
CA LEU A 360 23.27 -11.73 1.72
C LEU A 360 24.71 -11.43 2.14
N LEU A 361 25.24 -12.16 3.12
CA LEU A 361 26.58 -11.91 3.67
C LEU A 361 27.69 -12.71 2.99
N GLY A 362 27.39 -13.85 2.36
CA GLY A 362 28.36 -14.70 1.68
C GLY A 362 28.80 -15.87 2.55
#